data_AF-A0A7G6A442-F1
#
_entry.id   AF-A0A7G6A442-F1
#
_cell.length_a   1.000
_cell.length_b   1.000
_cell.length_c   1.000
_cell.angle_alpha   90.00
_cell.angle_beta   90.00
_cell.angle_gamma   90.00
#
_symmetry.space_group_name_H-M   'P 1'
#
loop_
_entity.id
_entity.type
_entity.pdbx_description
1 polymer ?
#
loop_
_entity_poly.entity_id
_entity_poly.type
_entity_poly.pdbx_seq_one_letter_code
_entity_poly.pdbx_strand_id
1 'polypeptide(L)'
;MNKYMTALLLAAGMTLSAGASAAVINGTIRTIDGDADGIVDDLKVSRVVFDVTAGTNVFFDSLVWEATGVDLNGDGKITGFDNYMVLFDGTTRLVENDDSGATFGDGSVHRYDSTIQYTFDRAGTYMISIGQLRYDFASALQGYSKNTIFSPYSPSIEQFGAWRLTMTAANGKLSNVREVGVSEVPEPASLALLGLGLAGMAVRRKSKKAAQA
;
A
#
# COMPACT_ATOMS: atom_id res chain seq x y z
N MET A 1 -69.95 14.82 4.99
CA MET A 1 -68.84 14.73 4.04
C MET A 1 -67.57 15.18 4.73
N ASN A 2 -66.57 14.30 4.70
CA ASN A 2 -65.32 14.37 5.46
C ASN A 2 -64.34 15.44 4.91
N LYS A 3 -63.67 16.12 5.85
CA LYS A 3 -62.21 16.31 5.97
C LYS A 3 -61.42 16.78 4.73
N TYR A 4 -60.93 18.02 4.75
CA TYR A 4 -59.69 18.52 4.10
C TYR A 4 -59.40 19.87 4.79
N MET A 5 -58.22 20.32 5.23
CA MET A 5 -56.81 19.91 5.08
C MET A 5 -56.05 20.62 6.21
N THR A 6 -55.29 19.89 7.02
CA THR A 6 -54.21 20.47 7.85
C THR A 6 -52.95 19.72 7.47
N ALA A 7 -52.00 20.38 6.81
CA ALA A 7 -50.69 19.82 6.52
C ALA A 7 -49.67 20.95 6.38
N LEU A 8 -48.78 21.08 7.35
CA LEU A 8 -47.47 21.77 7.35
C LEU A 8 -46.98 21.70 8.82
N LEU A 9 -45.79 21.27 9.21
CA LEU A 9 -44.50 20.93 8.61
C LEU A 9 -43.90 19.88 9.56
N LEU A 10 -43.34 18.79 9.04
CA LEU A 10 -42.40 17.96 9.82
C LEU A 10 -41.09 17.91 9.03
N ALA A 11 -40.21 18.87 9.28
CA ALA A 11 -38.83 18.83 8.81
C ALA A 11 -38.08 17.78 9.65
N ALA A 12 -38.08 16.54 9.18
CA ALA A 12 -37.19 15.51 9.71
C ALA A 12 -35.76 15.85 9.26
N GLY A 13 -34.96 16.40 10.19
CA GLY A 13 -33.53 16.54 10.00
C GLY A 13 -32.91 15.16 9.86
N MET A 14 -32.56 14.77 8.63
CA MET A 14 -31.70 13.63 8.38
C MET A 14 -30.29 14.01 8.83
N THR A 15 -29.97 13.70 10.08
CA THR A 15 -28.57 13.59 10.51
C THR A 15 -27.97 12.41 9.73
N LEU A 16 -27.25 12.71 8.65
CA LEU A 16 -26.37 11.75 7.99
C LEU A 16 -25.29 11.36 9.00
N SER A 17 -25.52 10.28 9.75
CA SER A 17 -24.42 9.57 10.40
C SER A 17 -23.53 9.04 9.29
N ALA A 18 -22.36 9.64 9.11
CA ALA A 18 -21.30 9.04 8.31
C ALA A 18 -20.92 7.73 9.01
N GLY A 19 -21.52 6.62 8.57
CA GLY A 19 -21.26 5.30 9.12
C GLY A 19 -19.79 4.94 8.94
N ALA A 20 -19.19 4.32 9.95
CA ALA A 20 -17.87 3.73 9.80
C ALA A 20 -17.90 2.69 8.65
N SER A 21 -16.87 2.70 7.80
CA SER A 21 -16.74 1.75 6.70
C SER A 21 -15.41 1.00 6.83
N ALA A 22 -15.41 -0.31 6.64
CA ALA A 22 -14.21 -1.12 6.70
C ALA A 22 -13.94 -1.77 5.35
N ALA A 23 -12.67 -1.85 4.97
CA ALA A 23 -12.19 -2.64 3.85
C ALA A 23 -11.15 -3.65 4.35
N VAL A 24 -11.15 -4.84 3.78
CA VAL A 24 -10.18 -5.90 4.09
C VAL A 24 -9.52 -6.33 2.80
N ILE A 25 -8.20 -6.40 2.81
CA ILE A 25 -7.40 -6.93 1.70
C ILE A 25 -6.36 -7.90 2.25
N ASN A 26 -6.09 -8.97 1.51
CA ASN A 26 -5.11 -9.98 1.88
C ASN A 26 -4.04 -10.09 0.79
N GLY A 27 -2.87 -10.60 1.14
CA GLY A 27 -1.82 -10.88 0.18
C GLY A 27 -0.71 -11.75 0.78
N THR A 28 0.40 -11.81 0.07
CA THR A 28 1.61 -12.54 0.51
C THR A 28 2.87 -11.71 0.30
N ILE A 29 3.84 -11.89 1.19
CA ILE A 29 5.24 -11.47 1.05
C ILE A 29 6.08 -12.71 0.81
N ARG A 30 6.98 -12.65 -0.18
CA ARG A 30 7.91 -13.72 -0.56
C ARG A 30 9.05 -13.15 -1.39
N THR A 31 10.09 -13.95 -1.60
CA THR A 31 11.12 -13.62 -2.58
C THR A 31 10.53 -13.68 -4.01
N ILE A 32 10.88 -12.70 -4.84
CA ILE A 32 10.48 -12.52 -6.23
C ILE A 32 11.71 -12.10 -7.06
N ASP A 33 11.55 -12.04 -8.39
CA ASP A 33 12.47 -11.35 -9.31
C ASP A 33 11.84 -9.98 -9.58
N GLY A 34 12.17 -8.99 -8.73
CA GLY A 34 11.55 -7.67 -8.71
C GLY A 34 12.24 -6.67 -9.63
N ASP A 35 13.55 -6.82 -9.81
CA ASP A 35 14.36 -6.00 -10.72
C ASP A 35 14.51 -6.58 -12.13
N ALA A 36 13.91 -7.76 -12.39
CA ALA A 36 13.84 -8.44 -13.68
C ALA A 36 15.22 -8.84 -14.24
N ASP A 37 16.19 -9.15 -13.37
CA ASP A 37 17.51 -9.65 -13.78
C ASP A 37 17.55 -11.17 -14.05
N GLY A 38 16.44 -11.86 -13.78
CA GLY A 38 16.28 -13.30 -13.95
C GLY A 38 16.62 -14.13 -12.71
N ILE A 39 16.95 -13.48 -11.59
CA ILE A 39 17.26 -14.10 -10.30
C ILE A 39 16.14 -13.80 -9.31
N VAL A 40 15.69 -14.82 -8.58
CA VAL A 40 14.66 -14.67 -7.55
C VAL A 40 15.36 -14.40 -6.22
N ASP A 41 15.78 -13.16 -5.99
CA ASP A 41 16.47 -12.73 -4.77
C ASP A 41 16.01 -11.36 -4.23
N ASP A 42 14.84 -10.87 -4.66
CA ASP A 42 14.24 -9.63 -4.17
C ASP A 42 13.07 -9.88 -3.22
N LEU A 43 12.98 -9.14 -2.12
CA LEU A 43 11.93 -9.31 -1.14
C LEU A 43 10.75 -8.42 -1.52
N LYS A 44 9.61 -9.02 -1.83
CA LYS A 44 8.40 -8.24 -2.15
C LYS A 44 8.04 -7.28 -1.01
N VAL A 45 7.64 -6.07 -1.38
CA VAL A 45 6.94 -5.12 -0.52
C VAL A 45 5.56 -4.87 -1.13
N SER A 46 4.51 -5.34 -0.47
CA SER A 46 3.13 -5.15 -0.94
C SER A 46 2.73 -3.69 -0.87
N ARG A 47 2.06 -3.21 -1.92
CA ARG A 47 1.60 -1.82 -2.05
C ARG A 47 0.09 -1.81 -2.19
N VAL A 48 -0.62 -1.26 -1.21
CA VAL A 48 -2.08 -1.14 -1.23
C VAL A 48 -2.44 0.32 -1.47
N VAL A 49 -3.18 0.58 -2.54
CA VAL A 49 -3.68 1.92 -2.88
C VAL A 49 -5.17 2.02 -2.61
N PHE A 50 -5.61 3.21 -2.20
CA PHE A 50 -6.99 3.46 -1.80
C PHE A 50 -7.32 4.95 -1.90
N ASP A 51 -8.61 5.24 -2.00
CA ASP A 51 -9.12 6.61 -2.08
C ASP A 51 -9.86 6.98 -0.80
N VAL A 52 -9.65 8.20 -0.33
CA VAL A 52 -10.35 8.79 0.83
C VAL A 52 -10.93 10.16 0.52
N THR A 53 -11.98 10.53 1.25
CA THR A 53 -12.44 11.92 1.34
C THR A 53 -11.63 12.72 2.38
N ALA A 54 -11.62 14.05 2.27
CA ALA A 54 -11.02 14.91 3.29
C ALA A 54 -11.75 14.74 4.64
N GLY A 55 -10.99 14.75 5.73
CA GLY A 55 -11.47 14.50 7.10
C GLY A 55 -11.62 13.03 7.47
N THR A 56 -11.45 12.08 6.54
CA THR A 56 -11.51 10.64 6.86
C THR A 56 -10.39 10.29 7.83
N ASN A 57 -10.72 9.66 8.94
CA ASN A 57 -9.76 8.98 9.82
C ASN A 57 -9.74 7.51 9.45
N VAL A 58 -8.58 6.94 9.17
CA VAL A 58 -8.43 5.50 8.89
C VAL A 58 -7.51 4.88 9.93
N PHE A 59 -8.00 3.79 10.53
CA PHE A 59 -7.21 2.86 11.32
C PHE A 59 -6.82 1.68 10.42
N PHE A 60 -5.51 1.49 10.27
CA PHE A 60 -4.89 0.40 9.53
C PHE A 60 -4.42 -0.63 10.54
N ASP A 61 -4.92 -1.84 10.42
CA ASP A 61 -4.59 -2.95 11.30
C ASP A 61 -4.14 -4.15 10.49
N SER A 62 -2.94 -4.66 10.78
CA SER A 62 -2.37 -5.78 10.05
C SER A 62 -2.48 -7.09 10.84
N LEU A 63 -2.63 -8.20 10.13
CA LEU A 63 -2.42 -9.55 10.66
C LEU A 63 -1.31 -10.16 9.82
N VAL A 64 -0.13 -10.36 10.39
CA VAL A 64 1.05 -10.90 9.68
C VAL A 64 1.62 -12.16 10.31
N TRP A 65 1.07 -12.60 11.44
CA TRP A 65 1.41 -13.88 12.05
C TRP A 65 0.18 -14.74 12.33
N GLU A 66 0.13 -15.91 11.69
CA GLU A 66 -0.98 -16.86 11.76
C GLU A 66 -0.93 -17.77 13.01
N ALA A 67 -0.02 -17.51 13.96
CA ALA A 67 0.18 -18.38 15.14
C ALA A 67 -1.00 -18.47 16.10
N THR A 68 -2.03 -17.64 15.94
CA THR A 68 -3.30 -17.80 16.65
C THR A 68 -4.24 -18.84 16.02
N GLY A 69 -3.79 -19.53 14.97
CA GLY A 69 -4.55 -20.59 14.28
C GLY A 69 -5.49 -20.06 13.19
N VAL A 70 -5.30 -18.81 12.76
CA VAL A 70 -6.01 -18.23 11.62
C VAL A 70 -5.19 -18.47 10.36
N ASP A 71 -5.64 -19.39 9.52
CA ASP A 71 -5.14 -19.57 8.15
C ASP A 71 -5.76 -18.49 7.25
N LEU A 72 -5.00 -17.43 6.95
CA LEU A 72 -5.44 -16.25 6.22
C LEU A 72 -5.73 -16.54 4.75
N ASN A 73 -5.03 -17.49 4.15
CA ASN A 73 -5.08 -17.79 2.72
C ASN A 73 -5.73 -19.15 2.40
N GLY A 74 -6.04 -19.97 3.42
CA GLY A 74 -6.72 -21.25 3.30
C GLY A 74 -5.85 -22.38 2.78
N ASP A 75 -4.52 -22.25 2.83
CA ASP A 75 -3.60 -23.25 2.27
C ASP A 75 -3.16 -24.34 3.27
N GLY A 76 -3.65 -24.25 4.51
CA GLY A 76 -3.37 -25.17 5.60
C GLY A 76 -1.99 -25.01 6.24
N LYS A 77 -1.23 -23.96 5.87
CA LYS A 77 0.08 -23.64 6.43
C LYS A 77 -0.03 -22.45 7.36
N ILE A 78 0.81 -22.45 8.39
CA ILE A 78 0.92 -21.34 9.33
C ILE A 78 2.18 -20.57 8.98
N THR A 79 1.99 -19.33 8.57
CA THR A 79 3.04 -18.41 8.16
C THR A 79 3.12 -17.21 9.09
N GLY A 80 4.24 -16.51 8.99
CA GLY A 80 4.54 -15.42 9.90
C GLY A 80 5.75 -14.63 9.49
N PHE A 81 5.65 -13.32 9.62
CA PHE A 81 6.77 -12.41 9.52
C PHE A 81 6.55 -11.21 10.45
N ASP A 82 7.65 -10.52 10.72
CA ASP A 82 7.65 -9.24 11.42
C ASP A 82 7.45 -8.13 10.38
N ASN A 83 6.41 -7.30 10.50
CA ASN A 83 6.03 -6.37 9.45
C ASN A 83 6.29 -4.91 9.77
N TYR A 84 6.70 -4.19 8.73
CA TYR A 84 6.84 -2.74 8.73
C TYR A 84 5.85 -2.13 7.74
N MET A 85 5.12 -1.10 8.19
CA MET A 85 4.16 -0.37 7.36
C MET A 85 4.56 1.08 7.16
N VAL A 86 4.34 1.61 5.96
CA VAL A 86 4.58 3.03 5.63
C VAL A 86 3.42 3.57 4.81
N LEU A 87 2.85 4.71 5.24
CA LEU A 87 1.78 5.42 4.54
C LEU A 87 2.33 6.58 3.72
N PHE A 88 1.85 6.74 2.49
CA PHE A 88 2.32 7.72 1.51
C PHE A 88 1.19 8.54 0.87
N ASP A 89 1.50 9.79 0.56
CA ASP A 89 0.81 10.66 -0.41
C ASP A 89 1.73 10.86 -1.63
N GLY A 90 1.43 10.15 -2.72
CA GLY A 90 2.37 10.02 -3.84
C GLY A 90 3.69 9.38 -3.38
N THR A 91 4.81 10.11 -3.52
CA THR A 91 6.13 9.68 -3.02
C THR A 91 6.47 10.22 -1.63
N THR A 92 5.56 11.00 -1.03
CA THR A 92 5.79 11.65 0.26
C THR A 92 5.33 10.74 1.38
N ARG A 93 6.24 10.36 2.27
CA ARG A 93 5.91 9.61 3.48
C ARG A 93 5.08 10.49 4.43
N LEU A 94 3.98 9.93 4.93
CA LEU A 94 3.13 10.54 5.95
C LEU A 94 3.46 10.00 7.35
N VAL A 95 3.44 8.68 7.52
CA VAL A 95 3.69 8.00 8.80
C VAL A 95 4.16 6.56 8.53
N GLU A 96 4.87 5.97 9.48
CA GLU A 96 5.34 4.59 9.44
C GLU A 96 5.15 3.95 10.82
N ASN A 97 5.05 2.63 10.85
CA ASN A 97 5.09 1.88 12.10
C ASN A 97 5.76 0.51 11.91
N ASP A 98 6.50 0.11 12.94
CA ASP A 98 7.20 -1.16 13.11
C ASP A 98 6.80 -1.66 14.51
N ASP A 99 5.92 -2.66 14.55
CA ASP A 99 5.21 -3.15 15.74
C ASP A 99 4.14 -2.20 16.31
N SER A 100 2.96 -2.73 16.62
CA SER A 100 1.93 -1.99 17.36
C SER A 100 2.14 -2.02 18.88
N GLY A 101 2.86 -3.02 19.40
CA GLY A 101 3.01 -3.26 20.84
C GLY A 101 1.70 -3.64 21.58
N ALA A 102 0.57 -3.75 20.88
CA ALA A 102 -0.75 -4.07 21.44
C ALA A 102 -1.62 -4.76 20.37
N THR A 103 -2.57 -5.61 20.78
CA THR A 103 -3.47 -6.30 19.86
C THR A 103 -4.85 -5.63 19.85
N PHE A 104 -5.46 -5.48 18.68
CA PHE A 104 -6.71 -4.72 18.51
C PHE A 104 -7.92 -5.59 18.12
N GLY A 105 -7.72 -6.89 17.84
CA GLY A 105 -8.81 -7.86 17.70
C GLY A 105 -9.62 -7.76 16.39
N ASP A 106 -9.31 -6.78 15.53
CA ASP A 106 -9.82 -6.59 14.17
C ASP A 106 -8.79 -6.90 13.06
N GLY A 107 -7.65 -7.46 13.46
CA GLY A 107 -6.51 -7.80 12.60
C GLY A 107 -5.30 -8.21 13.42
N SER A 108 -4.76 -7.31 14.24
CA SER A 108 -3.58 -7.58 15.06
C SER A 108 -3.89 -8.53 16.22
N VAL A 109 -3.13 -9.62 16.25
CA VAL A 109 -3.17 -10.70 17.24
C VAL A 109 -1.81 -10.95 17.88
N HIS A 110 -0.76 -10.28 17.39
CA HIS A 110 0.60 -10.34 17.89
C HIS A 110 1.27 -8.97 18.01
N ARG A 111 2.30 -8.87 18.86
CA ARG A 111 3.04 -7.60 19.05
C ARG A 111 3.75 -7.10 17.80
N TYR A 112 4.05 -8.00 16.85
CA TYR A 112 4.67 -7.65 15.57
C TYR A 112 3.68 -7.17 14.53
N ASP A 113 2.38 -7.28 14.80
CA ASP A 113 1.39 -6.76 13.87
C ASP A 113 1.40 -5.24 13.97
N SER A 114 1.90 -4.57 12.94
CA SER A 114 1.92 -3.10 12.89
C SER A 114 0.51 -2.52 12.74
N THR A 115 0.28 -1.36 13.36
CA THR A 115 -0.93 -0.55 13.18
C THR A 115 -0.59 0.91 12.87
N ILE A 116 -1.46 1.59 12.13
CA ILE A 116 -1.34 3.03 11.86
C ILE A 116 -2.72 3.67 12.04
N GLN A 117 -2.79 4.82 12.69
CA GLN A 117 -3.98 5.67 12.66
C GLN A 117 -3.64 7.00 12.00
N TYR A 118 -4.41 7.41 11.00
CA TYR A 118 -4.14 8.65 10.27
C TYR A 118 -5.43 9.37 9.86
N THR A 119 -5.45 10.69 10.00
CA THR A 119 -6.54 11.56 9.50
C THR A 119 -6.08 12.27 8.23
N PHE A 120 -6.84 12.12 7.16
CA PHE A 120 -6.51 12.68 5.85
C PHE A 120 -7.12 14.06 5.66
N ASP A 121 -6.30 15.12 5.67
CA ASP A 121 -6.78 16.50 5.49
C ASP A 121 -7.28 16.79 4.07
N ARG A 122 -6.89 15.97 3.09
CA ARG A 122 -7.23 16.13 1.68
C ARG A 122 -7.87 14.85 1.14
N ALA A 123 -8.84 15.03 0.24
CA ALA A 123 -9.34 13.92 -0.54
C ALA A 123 -8.30 13.53 -1.60
N GLY A 124 -8.13 12.24 -1.84
CA GLY A 124 -7.15 11.76 -2.81
C GLY A 124 -6.88 10.27 -2.72
N THR A 125 -5.95 9.83 -3.57
CA THR A 125 -5.42 8.46 -3.57
C THR A 125 -4.15 8.42 -2.74
N TYR A 126 -4.10 7.47 -1.81
CA TYR A 126 -2.96 7.22 -0.94
C TYR A 126 -2.47 5.79 -1.12
N MET A 127 -1.26 5.50 -0.63
CA MET A 127 -0.67 4.17 -0.66
C MET A 127 -0.16 3.80 0.72
N ILE A 128 -0.46 2.59 1.19
CA ILE A 128 0.22 1.99 2.33
C ILE A 128 1.05 0.80 1.85
N SER A 129 2.31 0.75 2.25
CA SER A 129 3.19 -0.39 2.01
C SER A 129 3.19 -1.34 3.20
N ILE A 130 3.34 -2.63 2.93
CA ILE A 130 3.51 -3.70 3.91
C ILE A 130 4.67 -4.56 3.44
N GLY A 131 5.68 -4.75 4.28
CA GLY A 131 6.82 -5.60 3.97
C GLY A 131 7.40 -6.22 5.23
N GLN A 132 8.31 -7.18 5.04
CA GLN A 132 8.98 -7.84 6.15
C GLN A 132 10.15 -6.99 6.65
N LEU A 133 10.20 -6.78 7.97
CA LEU A 133 11.16 -5.95 8.69
C LEU A 133 11.22 -4.54 8.10
N ARG A 134 12.09 -3.70 8.69
CA ARG A 134 12.33 -2.37 8.15
C ARG A 134 12.97 -2.42 6.75
N TYR A 135 12.36 -1.73 5.79
CA TYR A 135 12.87 -1.49 4.44
C TYR A 135 12.99 0.02 4.16
N ASP A 136 13.78 0.41 3.17
CA ASP A 136 13.90 1.81 2.77
C ASP A 136 12.69 2.30 1.94
N PHE A 137 12.50 3.61 1.83
CA PHE A 137 11.33 4.18 1.15
C PHE A 137 11.35 4.00 -0.37
N ALA A 138 12.51 3.85 -1.00
CA ALA A 138 12.57 3.54 -2.43
C ALA A 138 12.04 2.12 -2.66
N SER A 139 12.45 1.17 -1.81
CA SER A 139 11.95 -0.20 -1.78
C SER A 139 10.42 -0.26 -1.56
N ALA A 140 9.91 0.58 -0.64
CA ALA A 140 8.47 0.75 -0.42
C ALA A 140 7.71 1.24 -1.66
N LEU A 141 8.25 2.27 -2.32
CA LEU A 141 7.63 2.90 -3.49
C LEU A 141 7.72 2.02 -4.74
N GLN A 142 8.78 1.23 -4.92
CA GLN A 142 8.93 0.32 -6.07
C GLN A 142 8.21 -1.02 -5.85
N GLY A 143 8.04 -1.44 -4.59
CA GLY A 143 7.33 -2.67 -4.23
C GLY A 143 8.23 -3.90 -4.03
N TYR A 144 9.53 -3.70 -3.84
CA TYR A 144 10.47 -4.75 -3.45
C TYR A 144 11.75 -4.17 -2.85
N SER A 145 12.43 -4.93 -1.99
CA SER A 145 13.79 -4.65 -1.52
C SER A 145 14.78 -5.51 -2.30
N LYS A 146 15.74 -4.87 -2.95
CA LYS A 146 16.67 -5.55 -3.87
C LYS A 146 17.62 -6.50 -3.14
N ASN A 147 17.95 -7.66 -3.73
CA ASN A 147 18.92 -8.64 -3.21
C ASN A 147 18.66 -9.03 -1.73
N THR A 148 17.39 -9.06 -1.35
CA THR A 148 16.92 -9.38 -0.01
C THR A 148 15.99 -10.57 -0.12
N ILE A 149 16.23 -11.64 0.62
CA ILE A 149 15.35 -12.81 0.60
C ILE A 149 14.35 -12.76 1.76
N PHE A 150 13.21 -13.40 1.59
CA PHE A 150 12.28 -13.65 2.68
C PHE A 150 12.98 -14.43 3.79
N SER A 151 12.81 -13.99 5.04
CA SER A 151 13.34 -14.68 6.21
C SER A 151 12.18 -15.15 7.08
N PRO A 152 11.83 -16.45 7.08
CA PRO A 152 10.70 -16.93 7.87
C PRO A 152 10.93 -16.69 9.37
N TYR A 153 9.86 -16.38 10.10
CA TYR A 153 9.93 -16.14 11.54
C TYR A 153 10.47 -17.34 12.35
N SER A 154 10.26 -18.55 11.84
CA SER A 154 10.84 -19.80 12.36
C SER A 154 11.30 -20.65 11.18
N PRO A 155 12.43 -21.38 11.27
CA PRO A 155 12.94 -22.22 10.17
C PRO A 155 12.01 -23.36 9.75
N SER A 156 10.97 -23.66 10.54
CA SER A 156 9.89 -24.60 10.18
C SER A 156 8.73 -23.95 9.42
N ILE A 157 8.77 -22.64 9.18
CA ILE A 157 7.76 -21.87 8.46
C ILE A 157 8.13 -21.80 6.97
N GLU A 158 7.10 -21.64 6.16
CA GLU A 158 7.15 -21.51 4.71
C GLU A 158 8.03 -20.34 4.23
N GLN A 159 8.45 -20.40 2.96
CA GLN A 159 9.24 -19.35 2.30
C GLN A 159 8.39 -18.14 1.85
N PHE A 160 7.29 -17.90 2.56
CA PHE A 160 6.41 -16.76 2.36
C PHE A 160 5.67 -16.46 3.67
N GLY A 161 5.10 -15.26 3.74
CA GLY A 161 4.19 -14.83 4.79
C GLY A 161 2.87 -14.34 4.22
N ALA A 162 1.76 -14.93 4.62
CA ALA A 162 0.44 -14.39 4.35
C ALA A 162 0.18 -13.17 5.25
N TRP A 163 -0.55 -12.20 4.72
CA TRP A 163 -0.95 -11.03 5.49
C TRP A 163 -2.38 -10.60 5.17
N ARG A 164 -3.00 -9.93 6.14
CA ARG A 164 -4.25 -9.21 6.00
C ARG A 164 -4.06 -7.78 6.46
N LEU A 165 -4.67 -6.83 5.75
CA LEU A 165 -4.81 -5.45 6.16
C LEU A 165 -6.30 -5.13 6.27
N THR A 166 -6.72 -4.77 7.48
CA THR A 166 -8.02 -4.18 7.77
C THR A 166 -7.87 -2.67 7.81
N MET A 167 -8.74 -1.96 7.09
CA MET A 167 -8.76 -0.50 7.00
C MET A 167 -10.12 0.00 7.46
N THR A 168 -10.20 0.49 8.69
CA THR A 168 -11.44 0.98 9.30
C THR A 168 -11.49 2.50 9.21
N ALA A 169 -12.41 3.03 8.41
CA ALA A 169 -12.60 4.44 8.17
C ALA A 169 -13.76 5.02 8.99
N ALA A 170 -13.52 6.18 9.60
CA ALA A 170 -14.50 7.02 10.29
C ALA A 170 -14.47 8.45 9.74
N ASN A 171 -15.56 9.20 9.96
CA ASN A 171 -15.69 10.61 9.57
C ASN A 171 -15.48 10.90 8.07
N GLY A 172 -15.73 9.90 7.21
CA GLY A 172 -15.61 10.06 5.76
C GLY A 172 -15.76 8.72 5.04
N LYS A 173 -15.30 8.67 3.79
CA LYS A 173 -15.38 7.48 2.93
C LYS A 173 -13.99 6.92 2.65
N LEU A 174 -13.90 5.59 2.62
CA LEU A 174 -12.81 4.81 2.06
C LEU A 174 -13.33 4.02 0.85
N SER A 175 -12.57 3.97 -0.24
CA SER A 175 -12.96 3.22 -1.44
C SER A 175 -11.77 2.83 -2.30
N ASN A 176 -12.01 2.01 -3.34
CA ASN A 176 -11.03 1.63 -4.37
C ASN A 176 -9.75 0.98 -3.82
N VAL A 177 -9.89 0.28 -2.68
CA VAL A 177 -8.81 -0.49 -2.04
C VAL A 177 -8.39 -1.63 -2.95
N ARG A 178 -7.11 -1.67 -3.31
CA ARG A 178 -6.51 -2.72 -4.13
C ARG A 178 -5.00 -2.80 -3.92
N GLU A 179 -4.43 -3.98 -4.07
CA GLU A 179 -2.98 -4.15 -4.18
C GLU A 179 -2.54 -3.77 -5.59
N VAL A 180 -1.42 -3.09 -5.71
CA VAL A 180 -0.73 -2.84 -6.98
C VAL A 180 0.56 -3.66 -7.01
N GLY A 181 0.97 -4.11 -8.19
CA GLY A 181 2.14 -4.99 -8.38
C GLY A 181 3.46 -4.30 -8.03
N VAL A 182 4.59 -4.82 -8.53
CA VAL A 182 5.85 -4.05 -8.52
C VAL A 182 5.76 -2.92 -9.55
N SER A 183 6.32 -1.76 -9.24
CA SER A 183 6.61 -0.75 -10.25
C SER A 183 8.06 -0.90 -10.60
N GLU A 184 8.35 -1.07 -11.89
CA GLU A 184 9.66 -0.67 -12.38
C GLU A 184 9.83 0.79 -11.95
N VAL A 185 10.86 1.08 -11.15
CA VAL A 185 11.25 2.46 -10.87
C VAL A 185 11.42 3.11 -12.25
N PRO A 186 10.77 4.24 -12.55
CA PRO A 186 10.98 4.92 -13.82
C PRO A 186 12.49 5.07 -14.01
N GLU A 187 13.01 4.47 -15.08
CA GLU A 187 14.45 4.41 -15.31
C GLU A 187 15.02 5.82 -15.11
N PRO A 188 16.12 5.98 -14.35
CA PRO A 188 16.59 7.29 -13.95
C PRO A 188 16.77 8.17 -15.20
N ALA A 189 16.52 9.46 -15.04
CA ALA A 189 16.61 10.48 -16.10
C ALA A 189 17.87 10.39 -16.98
N SER A 190 18.90 9.66 -16.53
CA SER A 190 20.00 9.08 -17.31
C SER A 190 19.63 8.56 -18.70
N LEU A 191 18.54 7.81 -18.88
CA LEU A 191 18.17 7.29 -20.23
C LEU A 191 17.50 8.35 -21.09
N ALA A 192 16.71 9.23 -20.49
CA ALA A 192 16.22 10.44 -21.18
C ALA A 192 17.39 11.37 -21.58
N LEU A 193 18.39 11.53 -20.70
CA LEU A 193 19.62 12.30 -20.96
C LEU A 193 20.49 11.63 -22.03
N LEU A 194 20.59 10.30 -22.04
CA LEU A 194 21.28 9.55 -23.09
C LEU A 194 20.58 9.74 -24.44
N GLY A 195 19.24 9.63 -24.47
CA GLY A 195 18.43 9.89 -25.66
C GLY A 195 18.59 11.31 -26.18
N LEU A 196 18.54 12.32 -25.31
CA LEU A 196 18.79 13.72 -25.66
C LEU A 196 20.23 13.96 -26.14
N GLY A 197 21.21 13.32 -25.50
CA GLY A 197 22.62 13.38 -25.90
C GLY A 197 22.86 12.80 -27.30
N LEU A 198 22.26 11.64 -27.60
CA LEU A 198 22.33 11.02 -28.92
C LEU A 198 21.63 11.87 -29.99
N ALA A 199 20.45 12.42 -29.69
CA ALA A 199 19.73 13.32 -30.59
C ALA A 199 20.55 14.59 -30.90
N GLY A 200 21.17 15.19 -29.88
CA GLY A 200 22.07 16.34 -30.04
C GLY A 200 23.27 16.04 -30.94
N MET A 201 23.87 14.85 -30.80
CA MET A 201 24.98 14.42 -31.68
C MET A 201 24.56 14.21 -33.14
N ALA A 202 23.36 13.68 -33.37
CA ALA A 202 22.83 13.49 -34.72
C ALA A 202 22.58 14.83 -35.44
N VAL A 203 22.01 15.81 -34.73
CA VAL A 203 21.81 17.19 -35.26
C VAL A 203 23.15 17.84 -35.60
N ARG A 204 24.16 17.71 -34.71
CA ARG A 204 25.50 18.25 -34.93
C ARG A 204 26.21 17.65 -36.15
N ARG A 205 25.95 16.38 -36.48
CA ARG A 205 26.51 15.74 -37.70
C ARG A 205 25.84 16.24 -38.98
N LYS A 206 24.53 16.54 -38.95
CA LYS A 206 23.83 17.09 -40.12
C LYS A 206 24.26 18.52 -40.43
N SER A 207 24.48 19.36 -39.42
CA SER A 207 24.93 20.75 -39.65
C SER A 207 26.35 20.84 -40.22
N LYS A 208 27.25 19.91 -39.84
CA LYS A 208 28.60 19.84 -40.44
C LYS A 208 28.61 19.46 -41.92
N LYS A 209 27.66 18.62 -42.38
CA LYS A 209 27.53 18.27 -43.80
C LYS A 209 26.95 19.42 -44.64
N ALA A 210 26.07 20.23 -44.07
CA ALA A 210 25.48 21.37 -44.76
C ALA A 210 26.44 22.57 -44.90
N ALA A 211 27.46 22.68 -44.04
CA ALA A 211 28.48 23.73 -44.10
C ALA A 211 29.67 23.40 -45.02
N GLN A 212 29.67 22.22 -45.66
CA GLN A 212 30.73 21.75 -46.56
C GLN A 212 30.23 21.58 -48.02
N ALA A 213 29.02 22.02 -48.32
CA ALA A 213 28.44 22.12 -49.66
C ALA A 213 28.27 23.60 -50.02
#